data_AF-G8XX81-F1
#
_entry.id   AF-G8XX81-F1
#
_cell.length_a   1.000
_cell.length_b   1.000
_cell.length_c   1.000
_cell.angle_alpha   90.00
_cell.angle_beta   90.00
_cell.angle_gamma   90.00
#
_symmetry.space_group_name_H-M   'P 1'
#
loop_
_entity.id
_entity.type
_entity.pdbx_description
1 polymer ?
#
loop_
_entity_poly.entity_id
_entity_poly.type
_entity_poly.pdbx_seq_one_letter_code
_entity_poly.pdbx_strand_id
1 'polypeptide(L)'
;MDLKQIAKDTAKTLQSYLTYQALRTVLAQLGETNPPLAHWLQNFSAGKIQDGEAYIEELFLEKSDLALRIMTVRKYIAAEVAEFLPEMVITGIQQANMEQHRQHLERIT
;
A
#
# COMPACT_ATOMS: atom_id res chain seq x y z
N MET A 1 -4.66 -17.50 20.14
CA MET A 1 -4.39 -16.59 19.00
C MET A 1 -2.89 -16.42 18.87
N ASP A 2 -2.30 -16.73 17.71
CA ASP A 2 -0.88 -16.51 17.48
C ASP A 2 -0.65 -15.05 17.04
N LEU A 3 -0.47 -14.17 18.03
CA LEU A 3 -0.22 -12.73 17.82
C LEU A 3 1.05 -12.48 16.98
N LYS A 4 2.05 -13.36 17.08
CA LYS A 4 3.30 -13.21 16.34
C LYS A 4 3.08 -13.49 14.86
N GLN A 5 2.29 -14.52 14.52
CA GLN A 5 1.94 -14.81 13.14
C GLN A 5 1.07 -13.69 12.53
N ILE A 6 0.07 -13.21 13.27
CA ILE A 6 -0.78 -12.09 12.83
C ILE A 6 0.05 -10.82 12.56
N ALA A 7 1.04 -10.51 13.43
CA ALA A 7 1.93 -9.37 13.22
C ALA A 7 2.76 -9.51 11.93
N LYS A 8 3.26 -10.72 11.62
CA LYS A 8 4.00 -10.98 10.38
C LYS A 8 3.13 -10.82 9.14
N ASP A 9 1.91 -11.36 9.16
CA ASP A 9 1.02 -11.30 8.01
C ASP A 9 0.50 -9.87 7.78
N THR A 10 0.24 -9.13 8.86
CA THR A 10 -0.05 -7.69 8.81
C THR A 10 1.10 -6.91 8.20
N ALA A 11 2.35 -7.19 8.59
CA ALA A 11 3.52 -6.53 8.01
C ALA A 11 3.67 -6.80 6.50
N LYS A 12 3.44 -8.04 6.04
CA LYS A 12 3.44 -8.39 4.61
C LYS A 12 2.35 -7.65 3.83
N THR A 13 1.16 -7.57 4.40
CA THR A 13 0.03 -6.83 3.81
C THR A 13 0.40 -5.35 3.66
N LEU A 14 0.99 -4.76 4.70
CA LEU A 14 1.44 -3.39 4.68
C LEU A 14 2.56 -3.16 3.65
N GLN A 15 3.54 -4.05 3.54
CA GLN A 15 4.59 -3.98 2.51
C GLN A 15 4.01 -3.99 1.09
N SER A 16 3.02 -4.84 0.81
CA SER A 16 2.33 -4.88 -0.48
C SER A 16 1.55 -3.59 -0.74
N TYR A 17 0.83 -3.08 0.26
CA TYR A 17 0.11 -1.81 0.14
C TYR A 17 1.04 -0.60 -0.06
N LEU A 18 2.20 -0.57 0.60
CA LEU A 18 3.20 0.48 0.38
C LEU A 18 3.86 0.37 -1.00
N THR A 19 3.96 -0.84 -1.56
CA THR A 19 4.37 -1.03 -2.96
C THR A 19 3.35 -0.44 -3.93
N TYR A 20 2.05 -0.63 -3.66
CA TYR A 20 0.98 0.03 -4.41
C TYR A 20 1.05 1.56 -4.32
N GLN A 21 1.27 2.11 -3.12
CA GLN A 21 1.41 3.56 -2.97
C GLN A 21 2.62 4.10 -3.74
N ALA A 22 3.75 3.40 -3.70
CA ALA A 22 4.93 3.76 -4.47
C ALA A 22 4.67 3.73 -5.99
N LEU A 23 3.96 2.72 -6.50
CA LEU A 23 3.51 2.67 -7.89
C LEU A 23 2.68 3.90 -8.25
N ARG A 24 1.71 4.29 -7.42
CA ARG A 24 0.89 5.49 -7.66
C ARG A 24 1.73 6.77 -7.73
N THR A 25 2.70 6.92 -6.82
CA THR A 25 3.63 8.05 -6.83
C THR A 25 4.46 8.08 -8.12
N VAL A 26 4.99 6.93 -8.54
CA VAL A 26 5.78 6.83 -9.77
C VAL A 26 4.92 7.10 -11.01
N LEU A 27 3.68 6.61 -11.05
CA LEU A 27 2.72 6.90 -12.13
C LEU A 27 2.41 8.40 -12.24
N ALA A 28 2.18 9.09 -11.12
CA ALA A 28 1.94 10.54 -11.12
C ALA A 28 3.15 11.30 -11.69
N GLN A 29 4.36 10.99 -11.21
CA GLN A 29 5.59 11.60 -11.71
C GLN A 29 5.84 11.32 -13.19
N LEU A 30 5.58 10.09 -13.65
CA LEU A 30 5.68 9.72 -15.07
C LEU A 30 4.58 10.39 -15.91
N GLY A 31 3.38 10.61 -15.37
CA GLY A 31 2.32 11.34 -16.08
C GLY A 31 2.75 12.74 -16.48
N GLU A 32 3.60 13.37 -15.68
CA GLU A 32 4.14 14.71 -15.95
C GLU A 32 5.39 14.67 -16.85
N THR A 33 6.24 13.66 -16.69
CA THR A 33 7.59 13.63 -17.32
C THR A 33 7.71 12.71 -18.54
N ASN A 34 6.89 11.66 -18.61
CA ASN A 34 6.88 10.66 -19.68
C ASN A 34 5.51 9.94 -19.76
N PRO A 35 4.47 10.60 -20.30
CA PRO A 35 3.10 10.05 -20.34
C PRO A 35 2.99 8.67 -21.02
N PRO A 36 3.70 8.37 -22.13
CA PRO A 36 3.66 7.04 -22.73
C PRO A 36 4.12 5.92 -21.77
N LEU A 37 5.18 6.18 -21.00
CA LEU A 37 5.67 5.22 -20.00
C LEU A 37 4.70 5.08 -18.82
N ALA A 38 4.04 6.17 -18.42
CA ALA A 38 2.99 6.12 -17.41
C ALA A 38 1.83 5.21 -17.86
N HIS A 39 1.36 5.35 -19.10
CA HIS A 39 0.31 4.48 -19.66
C HIS A 39 0.74 3.02 -19.73
N TRP A 40 1.98 2.75 -20.15
CA TRP A 40 2.51 1.38 -20.15
C TRP A 40 2.52 0.79 -18.73
N LEU A 41 3.03 1.53 -17.74
CA LEU A 41 3.12 1.07 -16.37
C LEU A 41 1.73 0.84 -15.76
N GLN A 42 0.77 1.71 -16.06
CA GLN A 42 -0.62 1.55 -15.63
C GLN A 42 -1.23 0.26 -16.18
N ASN A 43 -1.05 0.00 -17.47
CA ASN A 43 -1.58 -1.21 -18.12
C ASN A 43 -0.88 -2.47 -17.61
N PHE A 44 0.44 -2.44 -17.45
CA PHE A 44 1.20 -3.55 -16.87
C PHE A 44 0.69 -3.92 -15.47
N SER A 45 0.39 -2.91 -14.65
CA SER A 45 0.05 -3.11 -13.24
C SER A 45 -1.41 -3.52 -13.00
N ALA A 46 -2.27 -3.48 -14.03
CA ALA A 46 -3.68 -3.79 -13.90
C ALA A 46 -3.89 -5.22 -13.37
N GLY A 47 -4.47 -5.33 -12.18
CA GLY A 47 -4.78 -6.62 -11.53
C GLY A 47 -3.61 -7.34 -10.85
N LYS A 48 -2.39 -6.77 -10.86
CA LYS A 48 -1.17 -7.46 -10.39
C LYS A 48 -0.68 -7.08 -9.00
N ILE A 49 -1.27 -6.07 -8.36
CA ILE A 49 -0.67 -5.40 -7.19
C ILE A 49 -1.14 -6.01 -5.85
N GLN A 50 -1.70 -7.22 -5.88
CA GLN A 50 -2.15 -7.91 -4.66
C GLN A 50 -0.96 -8.41 -3.84
N ASP A 51 0.06 -8.95 -4.51
CA ASP A 51 1.33 -9.34 -3.93
C ASP A 51 2.42 -8.38 -4.43
N GLY A 52 2.93 -7.55 -3.52
CA GLY A 52 3.92 -6.52 -3.87
C GLY A 52 5.27 -7.08 -4.29
N GLU A 53 5.67 -8.24 -3.79
CA GLU A 53 6.97 -8.84 -4.15
C GLU A 53 6.87 -9.51 -5.52
N ALA A 54 5.83 -10.31 -5.77
CA ALA A 54 5.59 -10.92 -7.07
C ALA A 54 5.45 -9.86 -8.18
N TYR A 55 4.76 -8.75 -7.89
CA TYR A 55 4.66 -7.61 -8.80
C TYR A 55 6.03 -7.02 -9.17
N ILE A 56 6.94 -6.86 -8.20
CA ILE A 56 8.28 -6.32 -8.44
C ILE A 56 9.12 -7.31 -9.27
N GLU A 57 9.03 -8.61 -8.97
CA GLU A 57 9.72 -9.65 -9.74
C GLU A 57 9.27 -9.65 -11.21
N GLU A 58 7.96 -9.61 -11.47
CA GLU A 58 7.45 -9.51 -12.84
C GLU A 58 7.89 -8.21 -13.53
N LEU A 59 7.86 -7.07 -12.81
CA LEU A 59 8.27 -5.79 -13.39
C LEU A 59 9.76 -5.77 -13.71
N PHE A 60 10.60 -6.47 -12.94
CA PHE A 60 12.03 -6.59 -13.21
C PHE A 60 12.32 -7.27 -14.56
N LEU A 61 11.49 -8.23 -14.95
CA LEU A 61 11.63 -8.95 -16.22
C LEU A 61 11.32 -8.05 -17.43
N GLU A 62 10.39 -7.11 -17.28
CA GLU A 62 9.93 -6.23 -18.35
C GLU A 62 10.68 -4.88 -18.40
N LYS A 63 10.83 -4.22 -17.25
CA LYS A 63 11.44 -2.89 -17.06
C LYS A 63 12.12 -2.76 -15.70
N SER A 64 13.36 -3.23 -15.62
CA SER A 64 14.16 -3.23 -14.39
C SER A 64 14.38 -1.84 -13.79
N ASP A 65 14.45 -0.78 -14.61
CA ASP A 65 14.58 0.60 -14.14
C ASP A 65 13.35 1.07 -13.34
N LEU A 66 12.14 0.71 -13.80
CA LEU A 66 10.90 1.02 -13.08
C LEU A 66 10.78 0.21 -11.78
N ALA A 67 11.19 -1.06 -11.79
CA ALA A 67 11.23 -1.89 -10.58
C ALA A 67 12.14 -1.26 -9.51
N LEU A 68 13.36 -0.89 -9.86
CA LEU A 68 14.32 -0.22 -8.96
C LEU A 68 13.78 1.12 -8.44
N ARG A 69 13.12 1.90 -9.30
CA ARG A 69 12.48 3.16 -8.91
C ARG A 69 11.38 2.93 -7.86
N ILE A 70 10.49 1.96 -8.09
CA ILE A 70 9.42 1.62 -7.14
C ILE A 70 10.01 1.12 -5.81
N MET A 71 11.06 0.29 -5.84
CA MET A 71 11.76 -0.17 -4.63
C MET A 71 12.31 0.99 -3.80
N THR A 72 12.89 2.00 -4.46
CA THR A 72 13.43 3.19 -3.79
C THR A 72 12.31 4.00 -3.16
N VAL A 73 11.24 4.25 -3.92
CA VAL A 73 10.10 5.04 -3.44
C VAL A 73 9.38 4.32 -2.30
N ARG A 74 9.12 3.01 -2.39
CA ARG A 74 8.43 2.27 -1.31
C ARG A 74 9.25 2.24 -0.02
N LYS A 75 10.59 2.15 -0.13
CA LYS A 75 11.49 2.22 1.02
C LYS A 75 11.40 3.59 1.69
N TYR A 76 11.41 4.67 0.90
CA TYR A 76 11.27 6.02 1.42
C TYR A 76 9.92 6.21 2.11
N ILE A 77 8.81 5.86 1.45
CA ILE A 77 7.46 5.95 2.04
C ILE A 77 7.41 5.18 3.36
N ALA A 78 7.90 3.94 3.39
CA ALA A 78 7.90 3.13 4.60
C ALA A 78 8.65 3.81 5.76
N ALA A 79 9.81 4.41 5.50
CA ALA A 79 10.59 5.11 6.51
C ALA A 79 9.83 6.34 7.06
N GLU A 80 9.16 7.09 6.19
CA GLU A 80 8.45 8.32 6.58
C GLU A 80 7.11 8.04 7.26
N VAL A 81 6.42 6.94 6.95
CA VAL A 81 5.06 6.72 7.49
C VAL A 81 5.02 5.77 8.68
N ALA A 82 6.00 4.87 8.82
CA ALA A 82 5.91 3.75 9.77
C ALA A 82 5.78 4.18 11.23
N GLU A 83 6.38 5.30 11.63
CA GLU A 83 6.33 5.78 13.01
C GLU A 83 4.92 6.22 13.44
N PHE A 84 4.09 6.67 12.49
CA PHE A 84 2.74 7.17 12.77
C PHE A 84 1.69 6.05 12.82
N LEU A 85 1.95 4.91 12.16
CA LEU A 85 0.96 3.85 11.99
C LEU A 85 0.42 3.25 13.30
N PRO A 86 1.24 3.00 14.35
CA PRO A 86 0.73 2.40 15.58
C PRO A 86 -0.38 3.23 16.23
N GLU A 87 -0.15 4.54 16.40
CA GLU A 87 -1.12 5.45 17.00
C GLU A 87 -2.37 5.58 16.13
N MET A 88 -2.20 5.79 14.83
CA MET A 88 -3.31 5.93 13.87
C MET A 88 -4.21 4.69 13.84
N VAL A 89 -3.62 3.48 13.87
CA VAL A 89 -4.37 2.22 13.85
C VAL A 89 -5.16 2.04 15.14
N ILE A 90 -4.53 2.24 16.30
CA ILE A 90 -5.18 2.04 17.60
C ILE A 90 -6.34 3.03 17.78
N THR A 91 -6.05 4.32 17.62
CA THR A 91 -7.05 5.39 17.81
C THR A 91 -8.15 5.31 16.76
N GLY A 92 -7.81 4.98 15.50
CA GLY A 92 -8.78 4.79 14.43
C GLY A 92 -9.76 3.64 14.70
N ILE A 93 -9.27 2.49 15.17
CA ILE A 93 -10.14 1.36 15.53
C ILE A 93 -11.04 1.73 16.72
N GLN A 94 -10.51 2.41 17.74
CA GLN A 94 -11.31 2.84 18.90
C GLN A 94 -12.45 3.78 18.48
N GLN A 95 -12.14 4.78 17.66
CA GLN A 95 -13.13 5.73 17.14
C GLN A 95 -14.17 5.03 16.27
N ALA A 96 -13.74 4.17 15.34
CA ALA A 96 -14.63 3.43 14.47
C ALA A 96 -15.59 2.52 15.27
N ASN A 97 -15.09 1.82 16.29
CA ASN A 97 -15.92 0.98 17.15
C ASN A 97 -16.96 1.82 17.91
N MET A 98 -16.56 2.93 18.52
CA MET A 98 -17.48 3.83 19.24
C MET A 98 -18.62 4.31 18.33
N GLU A 99 -18.29 4.68 17.09
CA GLU A 99 -19.28 5.14 16.12
C GLU A 99 -20.24 4.02 15.68
N GLN A 100 -19.73 2.81 15.43
CA GLN A 100 -20.58 1.64 15.13
C GLN A 100 -21.52 1.32 16.29
N HIS A 101 -21.04 1.40 17.54
CA HIS A 101 -21.87 1.21 18.73
C HIS A 101 -22.98 2.26 18.83
N ARG A 102 -22.66 3.54 18.62
CA ARG A 102 -23.64 4.63 18.61
C ARG A 102 -24.73 4.39 17.57
N GLN A 103 -24.34 4.09 16.32
CA GLN A 103 -25.28 3.80 15.24
C GLN A 103 -26.16 2.58 15.53
N HIS A 104 -25.61 1.55 16.18
CA HIS A 104 -26.41 0.39 16.57
C HIS A 104 -27.48 0.76 17.61
N LEU A 105 -27.11 1.53 18.63
CA LEU A 105 -28.04 1.99 19.67
C LEU A 105 -29.18 2.85 19.09
N GLU A 106 -28.88 3.71 18.12
CA GLU A 106 -29.87 4.53 17.42
C GLU A 106 -30.85 3.71 16.57
N ARG A 107 -30.45 2.53 16.09
CA ARG A 107 -31.33 1.66 15.30
C ARG A 107 -32.28 0.82 16.15
N ILE A 108 -31.95 0.60 17.42
CA ILE A 108 -32.74 -0.22 18.34
C ILE A 108 -33.64 0.61 19.27
N THR A 109 -33.50 1.94 19.25
CA THR A 109 -34.30 2.90 20.04
C THR A 109 -35.28 3.61 19.13
#